data_AF-A0A7S4M6P2-F1
#
_entry.id   AF-A0A7S4M6P2-F1
#
_cell.length_a   1.000
_cell.length_b   1.000
_cell.length_c   1.000
_cell.angle_alpha   90.00
_cell.angle_beta   90.00
_cell.angle_gamma   90.00
#
_symmetry.space_group_name_H-M   'P 1'
#
loop_
_entity.id
_entity.type
_entity.pdbx_description
1 polymer ?
#
loop_
_entity_poly.entity_id
_entity_poly.type
_entity_poly.pdbx_seq_one_letter_code
_entity_poly.pdbx_strand_id
1 'polypeptide(L)'
;CFWLSLMFPSASGLLVKRDVPCEELKFPRQKINCAPLDSQFLLKQNNFENQYFSVYCQRLNVLRTKVADTAKRLWINNVADPPLLLQKSIDIKPAQSVVLIGTL
;
A
#
# COMPACT_ATOMS: atom_id res chain seq x y z
N CYS A 1 -67.36 10.56 32.12
CA CYS A 1 -68.05 11.84 31.87
C CYS A 1 -67.15 12.97 32.29
N PHE A 2 -66.69 13.80 31.36
CA PHE A 2 -66.64 15.26 31.49
C PHE A 2 -66.08 15.81 30.17
N TRP A 3 -66.99 16.29 29.33
CA TRP A 3 -66.67 17.20 28.24
C TRP A 3 -66.43 18.57 28.85
N LEU A 4 -65.37 19.25 28.45
CA LEU A 4 -65.28 20.69 28.58
C LEU A 4 -64.79 21.27 27.25
N SER A 5 -65.76 21.65 26.41
CA SER A 5 -65.55 22.62 25.35
C SER A 5 -65.32 23.98 26.00
N LEU A 6 -64.15 24.58 25.77
CA LEU A 6 -63.96 26.01 25.97
C LEU A 6 -63.62 26.63 24.61
N MET A 7 -64.46 27.59 24.26
CA MET A 7 -64.42 28.38 23.04
C MET A 7 -63.16 29.23 22.96
N PHE A 8 -62.62 29.33 21.75
CA PHE A 8 -61.57 30.27 21.37
C PHE A 8 -62.05 31.72 21.48
N PRO A 9 -61.19 32.64 21.96
CA PRO A 9 -61.13 33.98 21.43
C PRO A 9 -59.96 34.09 20.45
N SER A 10 -60.30 34.61 19.28
CA SER A 10 -59.41 35.17 18.27
C SER A 10 -58.22 35.92 18.87
N ALA A 11 -57.02 35.43 18.61
CA ALA A 11 -55.82 36.25 18.57
C ALA A 11 -55.03 35.83 17.34
N SER A 12 -54.98 36.74 16.36
CA SER A 12 -54.14 36.66 15.17
C SER A 12 -52.67 36.51 15.58
N GLY A 13 -52.23 35.27 15.74
CA GLY A 13 -50.84 34.91 15.97
C GLY A 13 -50.07 35.07 14.66
N LEU A 14 -49.28 36.14 14.60
CA LEU A 14 -48.37 36.50 13.52
C LEU A 14 -47.54 35.27 13.10
N LEU A 15 -47.82 34.68 11.93
CA LEU A 15 -46.94 33.70 11.30
C LEU A 15 -45.66 34.42 10.86
N VAL A 16 -44.65 34.45 11.73
CA VAL A 16 -43.30 34.85 11.35
C VAL A 16 -42.76 33.75 10.45
N LYS A 17 -42.95 33.89 9.14
CA LYS A 17 -42.13 33.20 8.14
C LYS A 17 -40.69 33.65 8.39
N ARG A 18 -39.91 32.82 9.08
CA ARG A 18 -38.46 32.90 8.96
C ARG A 18 -38.13 32.27 7.62
N ASP A 19 -38.07 33.12 6.60
CA ASP A 19 -37.32 32.81 5.38
C ASP A 19 -35.85 32.68 5.81
N VAL A 20 -35.46 31.49 6.27
CA VAL A 20 -34.06 31.16 6.47
C VAL A 20 -33.51 30.91 5.07
N PRO A 21 -32.69 31.80 4.50
CA PRO A 21 -32.05 31.50 3.23
C PRO A 21 -31.24 30.23 3.42
N CYS A 22 -31.53 29.20 2.62
CA CYS A 22 -30.70 28.03 2.53
C CYS A 22 -29.44 28.47 1.77
N GLU A 23 -28.49 29.06 2.48
CA GLU A 23 -27.17 29.29 1.90
C GLU A 23 -26.55 27.92 1.64
N GLU A 24 -26.25 27.62 0.37
CA GLU A 24 -25.51 26.43 0.00
C GLU A 24 -24.15 26.46 0.71
N LEU A 25 -24.00 25.63 1.74
CA LEU A 25 -22.72 25.35 2.37
C LEU A 25 -21.80 24.68 1.33
N LYS A 26 -21.02 25.49 0.62
CA LYS A 26 -20.01 25.02 -0.33
C LYS A 26 -18.80 24.53 0.46
N PHE A 27 -18.73 23.22 0.68
CA PHE A 27 -17.51 22.60 1.18
C PHE A 27 -16.44 22.63 0.09
N PRO A 28 -15.30 23.31 0.29
CA PRO A 28 -14.24 23.32 -0.69
C PRO A 28 -13.68 21.90 -0.84
N ARG A 29 -13.82 21.31 -2.03
CA ARG A 29 -13.08 20.08 -2.37
C ARG A 29 -11.59 20.41 -2.35
N GLN A 30 -10.88 19.94 -1.33
CA GLN A 30 -9.44 19.90 -1.36
C GLN A 30 -9.02 18.96 -2.49
N LYS A 31 -8.36 19.51 -3.52
CA LYS A 31 -7.72 18.69 -4.55
C LYS A 31 -6.54 17.98 -3.89
N ILE A 32 -6.69 16.68 -3.66
CA ILE A 32 -5.56 15.82 -3.31
C ILE A 32 -4.74 15.68 -4.59
N ASN A 33 -3.51 16.18 -4.59
CA ASN A 33 -2.57 15.90 -5.67
C ASN A 33 -2.17 14.44 -5.57
N CYS A 34 -2.88 13.57 -6.29
CA CYS A 34 -2.44 12.19 -6.49
C CYS A 34 -1.07 12.23 -7.17
N ALA A 35 -0.09 11.51 -6.62
CA ALA A 35 1.18 11.32 -7.30
C ALA A 35 0.92 10.79 -8.72
N PRO A 36 1.62 11.31 -9.74
CA PRO A 36 1.46 10.83 -11.11
C PRO A 36 1.68 9.31 -11.14
N LEU A 37 0.84 8.62 -11.93
CA LEU A 37 0.90 7.17 -12.06
C LEU A 37 2.32 6.72 -12.39
N ASP A 38 2.81 5.75 -11.63
CA ASP A 38 4.19 5.30 -11.70
C ASP A 38 4.48 4.72 -13.09
N SER A 39 5.33 5.42 -13.86
CA SER A 39 5.59 5.12 -15.28
C SER A 39 6.20 3.73 -15.54
N GLN A 40 6.64 3.05 -14.48
CA GLN A 40 7.25 1.72 -14.50
C GLN A 40 6.33 0.60 -15.03
N PHE A 41 5.02 0.82 -15.06
CA PHE A 41 4.06 -0.13 -15.63
C PHE A 41 3.64 0.20 -17.07
N LEU A 42 4.10 1.35 -17.62
CA LEU A 42 3.82 1.74 -19.00
C LEU A 42 4.87 1.13 -19.94
N LEU A 43 4.49 0.06 -20.65
CA LEU A 43 5.33 -0.57 -21.66
C LEU A 43 5.35 0.29 -22.92
N LYS A 44 6.52 0.87 -23.24
CA LYS A 44 6.72 1.66 -24.47
C LYS A 44 6.83 0.79 -25.73
N GLN A 45 7.28 -0.45 -25.56
CA GLN A 45 7.45 -1.44 -26.62
C GLN A 45 7.24 -2.83 -26.03
N ASN A 46 6.44 -3.66 -26.71
CA ASN A 46 6.23 -5.07 -26.34
C ASN A 46 7.11 -5.96 -27.21
N ASN A 47 8.10 -6.60 -26.60
CA ASN A 47 8.89 -7.65 -27.25
C ASN A 47 8.44 -9.01 -26.72
N PHE A 48 7.85 -9.83 -27.59
CA PHE A 48 7.34 -11.17 -27.28
C PHE A 48 8.36 -12.29 -27.49
N GLU A 49 9.55 -11.99 -28.04
CA GLU A 49 10.61 -12.97 -28.30
C GLU A 49 11.36 -13.36 -27.02
N ASN A 50 11.21 -12.57 -25.94
CA ASN A 50 11.87 -12.81 -24.68
C ASN A 50 11.20 -13.95 -23.91
N GLN A 51 12.02 -14.93 -23.51
CA GLN A 51 11.59 -15.97 -22.58
C GLN A 51 11.53 -15.45 -21.13
N TYR A 52 10.61 -16.01 -20.34
CA TYR A 52 10.40 -15.67 -18.93
C TYR A 52 11.65 -15.83 -18.06
N PHE A 53 12.64 -16.62 -18.49
CA PHE A 53 13.94 -16.76 -17.82
C PHE A 53 14.58 -15.41 -17.48
N SER A 54 14.51 -14.45 -18.41
CA SER A 54 15.09 -13.11 -18.22
C SER A 54 14.52 -12.38 -17.01
N VAL A 55 13.22 -12.57 -16.72
CA VAL A 55 12.53 -11.99 -15.55
C VAL A 55 13.08 -12.59 -14.26
N TYR A 56 13.28 -13.91 -14.20
CA TYR A 56 13.84 -14.57 -13.01
C TYR A 56 15.29 -14.16 -12.76
N CYS A 57 16.11 -14.09 -13.82
CA CYS A 57 17.49 -13.60 -13.70
C CYS A 57 17.54 -12.17 -13.18
N GLN A 58 16.72 -11.28 -13.72
CA GLN A 58 16.68 -9.89 -13.27
C GLN A 58 16.25 -9.78 -11.81
N ARG A 59 15.18 -10.49 -11.41
CA ARG A 59 14.71 -10.53 -10.01
C ARG A 59 15.80 -11.03 -9.07
N LEU A 60 16.44 -12.14 -9.42
CA LEU A 60 17.49 -12.73 -8.60
C LEU A 60 18.69 -11.79 -8.47
N ASN A 61 19.12 -11.14 -9.56
CA ASN A 61 20.25 -10.20 -9.52
C ASN A 61 19.97 -8.98 -8.64
N VAL A 62 18.77 -8.39 -8.73
CA VAL A 62 18.40 -7.23 -7.91
C VAL A 62 18.26 -7.60 -6.43
N LEU A 63 17.66 -8.75 -6.14
CA LEU A 63 17.38 -9.17 -4.77
C LEU A 63 18.59 -9.79 -4.08
N ARG A 64 19.49 -10.44 -4.82
CA ARG A 64 20.64 -11.17 -4.25
C ARG A 64 21.50 -10.28 -3.37
N THR A 65 21.82 -9.06 -3.79
CA THR A 65 22.62 -8.12 -2.98
C THR A 65 21.91 -7.74 -1.69
N LYS A 66 20.62 -7.37 -1.77
CA LYS A 66 19.82 -6.95 -0.61
C LYS A 66 19.67 -8.06 0.42
N VAL A 67 19.42 -9.28 -0.05
CA VAL A 67 19.30 -10.47 0.80
C VAL A 67 20.66 -10.85 1.37
N ALA A 68 21.74 -10.75 0.59
CA ALA A 68 23.11 -11.03 1.06
C ALA A 68 23.53 -10.09 2.19
N ASP A 69 23.25 -8.79 2.07
CA ASP A 69 23.58 -7.82 3.11
C ASP A 69 22.79 -8.08 4.39
N THR A 70 21.52 -8.47 4.25
CA THR A 70 20.68 -8.87 5.38
C THR A 70 21.20 -10.13 6.06
N ALA A 71 21.56 -11.15 5.27
CA ALA A 71 22.12 -12.40 5.76
C ALA A 71 23.46 -12.19 6.47
N LYS A 72 24.33 -11.34 5.91
CA LYS A 72 25.60 -10.96 6.56
C LYS A 72 25.37 -10.37 7.93
N ARG A 73 24.45 -9.41 8.03
CA ARG A 73 24.11 -8.73 9.29
C ARG A 73 23.51 -9.67 10.33
N LEU A 74 22.68 -10.63 9.93
CA LEU A 74 21.96 -11.49 10.88
C LEU A 74 22.72 -12.75 11.26
N TRP A 75 23.40 -13.38 10.30
CA TRP A 75 23.89 -14.75 10.46
C TRP A 75 25.41 -14.91 10.29
N ILE A 76 26.09 -14.00 9.62
CA ILE A 76 27.53 -14.14 9.33
C ILE A 76 28.36 -13.30 10.30
N ASN A 77 28.01 -12.03 10.52
CA ASN A 77 28.89 -11.13 11.26
C ASN A 77 28.81 -11.28 12.79
N ASN A 78 27.78 -11.98 13.32
CA ASN A 78 27.49 -12.05 14.76
C ASN A 78 27.71 -13.44 15.37
N VAL A 79 28.37 -14.36 14.65
CA VAL A 79 28.53 -15.76 15.07
C VAL A 79 30.01 -16.12 15.10
N ALA A 80 30.42 -16.88 16.11
CA ALA A 80 31.82 -17.31 16.30
C ALA A 80 32.33 -18.23 15.16
N ASP A 81 31.43 -19.03 14.59
CA ASP A 81 31.67 -19.86 13.40
C ASP A 81 30.60 -19.55 12.34
N PRO A 82 30.86 -18.57 11.45
CA PRO A 82 29.84 -18.07 10.55
C PRO A 82 29.64 -18.97 9.32
N PRO A 83 28.39 -19.16 8.86
CA PRO A 83 28.13 -19.90 7.64
C PRO A 83 28.71 -19.18 6.42
N LEU A 84 29.18 -19.97 5.45
CA LEU A 84 29.76 -19.42 4.22
C LEU A 84 28.67 -18.97 3.25
N LEU A 85 28.75 -17.71 2.80
CA LEU A 85 27.87 -17.21 1.75
C LEU A 85 28.35 -17.68 0.38
N LEU A 86 27.60 -18.60 -0.24
CA LEU A 86 27.93 -19.15 -1.55
C LEU A 86 27.11 -18.51 -2.66
N GLN A 87 27.72 -18.40 -3.84
CA GLN A 87 27.06 -17.87 -5.04
C GLN A 87 26.28 -18.93 -5.81
N LYS A 88 26.73 -20.19 -5.75
CA LYS A 88 26.12 -21.31 -6.48
C LYS A 88 25.92 -22.50 -5.57
N SER A 89 24.85 -23.25 -5.81
CA SER A 89 24.52 -24.49 -5.07
C SER A 89 25.49 -25.63 -5.35
N ILE A 90 26.17 -25.62 -6.50
CA ILE A 90 27.15 -26.64 -6.86
C ILE A 90 28.41 -26.61 -5.99
N ASP A 91 28.68 -25.49 -5.32
CA ASP A 91 29.88 -25.31 -4.51
C ASP A 91 29.70 -25.83 -3.06
N ILE A 92 28.52 -26.35 -2.71
CA ILE A 92 28.22 -26.85 -1.36
C ILE A 92 28.98 -28.16 -1.09
N LYS A 93 29.73 -28.20 0.02
CA LYS A 93 30.39 -29.41 0.50
C LYS A 93 29.56 -30.12 1.60
N PRO A 94 29.68 -31.44 1.75
CA PRO A 94 29.04 -32.16 2.85
C PRO A 94 29.43 -31.60 4.21
N ALA A 95 28.47 -31.60 5.15
CA ALA A 95 28.64 -31.13 6.54
C ALA A 95 29.08 -29.66 6.71
N GLN A 96 28.88 -28.82 5.68
CA GLN A 96 29.21 -27.40 5.73
C GLN A 96 27.95 -26.54 5.97
N SER A 97 28.02 -25.60 6.91
CA SER A 97 26.97 -24.59 7.09
C SER A 97 27.14 -23.48 6.05
N VAL A 98 26.11 -23.24 5.24
CA VAL A 98 26.15 -22.30 4.12
C VAL A 98 24.89 -21.43 4.09
N VAL A 99 25.06 -20.21 3.57
CA VAL A 99 23.94 -19.36 3.15
C VAL A 99 23.90 -19.35 1.63
N LEU A 100 22.73 -19.67 1.07
CA LEU A 100 22.52 -19.67 -0.37
C LEU A 100 21.31 -18.80 -0.72
N ILE A 101 21.47 -17.98 -1.76
CA ILE A 101 20.44 -17.04 -2.19
C ILE A 101 20.00 -17.41 -3.60
N GLY A 102 18.75 -17.85 -3.71
CA GLY A 102 18.14 -18.31 -4.94
C GLY A 102 16.68 -17.90 -5.04
N THR A 103 16.02 -18.40 -6.07
CA THR A 103 14.58 -18.35 -6.24
C THR A 103 14.04 -19.76 -6.01
N LEU A 104 12.98 -19.87 -5.21
CA LEU A 104 12.27 -21.13 -4.95
C LEU A 104 11.41 -21.54 -6.15
#